data_AF-A0A5D0XQB6-F1
#
_entry.id   AF-A0A5D0XQB6-F1
#
_cell.length_a   1.000
_cell.length_b   1.000
_cell.length_c   1.000
_cell.angle_alpha   90.00
_cell.angle_beta   90.00
_cell.angle_gamma   90.00
#
_symmetry.space_group_name_H-M   'P 1'
#
loop_
_entity.id
_entity.type
_entity.pdbx_description
1 polymer ?
#
loop_
_entity_poly.entity_id
_entity_poly.type
_entity_poly.pdbx_seq_one_letter_code
_entity_poly.pdbx_strand_id
1 'polypeptide(L)'
;MRASQKPDTGSSTYPPSVYAVAEDRRSVPPAGVVWWLGSTILLGVLVGIAWWLLAPTGRIFGDPLVSEDWVLRDLTLAGLELAAGITVGVLVALRLGLPGVIGRILAAIGGSILGSLLALGVGQGLASLLGPHGRDDLPGSDFLLASYGALAIWPAAASIIVFVTALIGLARRKN
;
A
#
# COMPACT_ATOMS: atom_id res chain seq x y z
N MET A 1 -31.77 -45.85 45.47
CA MET A 1 -30.30 -45.83 45.30
C MET A 1 -29.95 -44.60 44.47
N ARG A 2 -29.36 -43.56 45.09
CA ARG A 2 -28.99 -42.29 44.43
C ARG A 2 -27.60 -42.43 43.83
N ALA A 3 -27.46 -42.20 42.53
CA ALA A 3 -26.16 -42.13 41.88
C ALA A 3 -25.46 -40.83 42.28
N SER A 4 -24.25 -40.96 42.83
CA SER A 4 -23.39 -39.87 43.27
C SER A 4 -23.01 -38.95 42.12
N GLN A 5 -23.35 -37.65 42.23
CA GLN A 5 -22.78 -36.60 41.39
C GLN A 5 -21.26 -36.54 41.61
N LYS A 6 -20.51 -36.64 40.51
CA LYS A 6 -19.07 -36.45 40.46
C LYS A 6 -18.75 -34.98 40.78
N PRO A 7 -17.70 -34.65 41.55
CA PRO A 7 -17.36 -33.27 41.85
C PRO A 7 -16.90 -32.57 40.57
N ASP A 8 -17.52 -31.43 40.25
CA ASP A 8 -17.00 -30.49 39.26
C ASP A 8 -15.64 -30.00 39.77
N THR A 9 -14.57 -30.54 39.18
CA THR A 9 -13.22 -30.01 39.34
C THR A 9 -13.18 -28.68 38.61
N GLY A 10 -13.39 -27.60 39.36
CA GLY A 10 -13.42 -26.24 38.87
C GLY A 10 -12.22 -25.92 37.99
N SER A 11 -12.50 -25.62 36.72
CA SER A 11 -11.61 -24.78 35.93
C SER A 11 -11.59 -23.40 36.58
N SER A 12 -10.57 -23.20 37.42
CA SER A 12 -10.22 -21.96 38.09
C SER A 12 -9.87 -20.87 37.06
N THR A 13 -10.87 -20.34 36.37
CA THR A 13 -10.75 -19.09 35.61
C THR A 13 -11.22 -17.99 36.55
N TYR A 14 -10.33 -17.60 37.46
CA TYR A 14 -10.46 -16.39 38.27
C TYR A 14 -9.67 -15.28 37.56
N PRO A 15 -10.23 -14.07 37.38
CA PRO A 15 -11.45 -13.54 37.99
C PRO A 15 -12.75 -14.00 37.29
N PRO A 16 -13.90 -13.98 38.01
CA PRO A 16 -15.23 -14.12 37.40
C PRO A 16 -15.41 -13.12 36.26
N SER A 17 -16.19 -13.45 35.22
CA SER A 17 -16.44 -12.54 34.07
C SER A 17 -16.96 -11.15 34.46
N VAL A 18 -17.53 -11.03 35.66
CA VAL A 18 -17.99 -9.76 36.28
C VAL A 18 -16.83 -8.88 36.77
N TYR A 19 -15.66 -9.48 37.07
CA TYR A 19 -14.42 -8.82 37.47
C TYR A 19 -13.32 -8.90 36.41
N ALA A 20 -13.61 -9.48 35.24
CA ALA A 20 -12.71 -9.35 34.10
C ALA A 20 -12.62 -7.86 33.77
N VAL A 21 -11.43 -7.29 33.92
CA VAL A 21 -11.12 -5.94 33.41
C VAL A 21 -11.64 -5.88 31.99
N ALA A 22 -12.44 -4.85 31.68
CA ALA A 22 -12.93 -4.64 30.32
C ALA A 22 -11.72 -4.64 29.39
N GLU A 23 -11.55 -5.75 28.68
CA GLU A 23 -10.43 -5.94 27.76
C GLU A 23 -10.47 -4.75 26.80
N ASP A 24 -9.37 -4.00 26.71
CA ASP A 24 -9.33 -2.78 25.89
C ASP A 24 -9.38 -3.18 24.42
N ARG A 25 -10.60 -3.43 23.93
CA ARG A 25 -10.92 -3.79 22.55
C ARG A 25 -10.61 -2.66 21.57
N ARG A 26 -10.08 -1.51 22.03
CA ARG A 26 -9.55 -0.46 21.16
C ARG A 26 -8.12 -0.72 20.71
N SER A 27 -7.40 -1.65 21.34
CA SER A 27 -6.07 -2.05 20.89
C SER A 27 -6.17 -2.86 19.59
N VAL A 28 -5.83 -2.22 18.48
CA VAL A 28 -5.65 -2.92 17.20
C VAL A 28 -4.42 -3.80 17.35
N PRO A 29 -4.47 -5.09 16.99
CA PRO A 29 -3.27 -5.92 17.00
C PRO A 29 -2.20 -5.25 16.10
N PRO A 30 -1.00 -4.93 16.62
CA PRO A 30 0.04 -4.24 15.85
C PRO A 30 0.42 -5.02 14.58
N ALA A 31 0.22 -6.35 14.60
CA ALA A 31 0.37 -7.22 13.44
C ALA A 31 -0.44 -6.76 12.21
N GLY A 32 -1.63 -6.19 12.41
CA GLY A 32 -2.45 -5.68 11.29
C GLY A 32 -1.84 -4.45 10.62
N VAL A 33 -1.32 -3.51 11.40
CA VAL A 33 -0.66 -2.28 10.91
C VAL A 33 0.62 -2.64 10.15
N VAL A 34 1.46 -3.48 10.74
CA VAL A 34 2.71 -3.94 10.13
C VAL A 34 2.44 -4.70 8.83
N TRP A 35 1.41 -5.55 8.80
CA TRP A 35 1.02 -6.27 7.58
C TRP A 35 0.56 -5.33 6.46
N TRP A 36 -0.25 -4.32 6.77
CA TRP A 36 -0.69 -3.31 5.78
C TRP A 36 0.47 -2.47 5.27
N LEU A 37 1.33 -2.02 6.16
CA LEU A 37 2.53 -1.26 5.79
C LEU A 37 3.46 -2.11 4.92
N GLY A 38 3.79 -3.32 5.37
CA GLY A 38 4.72 -4.22 4.69
C GLY A 38 4.20 -4.71 3.33
N SER A 39 2.91 -5.00 3.20
CA SER A 39 2.32 -5.38 1.91
C SER A 39 2.33 -4.23 0.91
N THR A 40 2.10 -2.99 1.35
CA THR A 40 2.15 -1.82 0.47
C THR A 40 3.57 -1.49 0.03
N ILE A 41 4.54 -1.63 0.95
CA ILE A 41 5.98 -1.53 0.66
C ILE A 41 6.41 -2.58 -0.38
N LEU A 42 6.02 -3.84 -0.17
CA LEU A 42 6.33 -4.93 -1.10
C LEU A 42 5.72 -4.68 -2.48
N LEU A 43 4.48 -4.18 -2.52
CA LEU A 43 3.83 -3.78 -3.76
C LEU A 43 4.64 -2.69 -4.49
N GLY A 44 5.27 -1.77 -3.76
CA GLY A 44 6.14 -0.75 -4.34
C GLY A 44 7.34 -1.34 -5.08
N VAL A 45 7.98 -2.34 -4.48
CA VAL A 45 9.07 -3.08 -5.14
C VAL A 45 8.59 -3.72 -6.45
N LEU A 46 7.43 -4.39 -6.42
CA LEU A 46 6.86 -5.02 -7.61
C LEU A 46 6.48 -4.00 -8.69
N VAL A 47 5.94 -2.85 -8.30
CA VAL A 47 5.62 -1.74 -9.21
C VAL A 47 6.90 -1.20 -9.85
N GLY A 48 7.99 -1.03 -9.08
CA GLY A 48 9.28 -0.59 -9.62
C GLY A 48 9.88 -1.56 -10.63
N ILE A 49 9.82 -2.87 -10.34
CA ILE A 49 10.22 -3.92 -11.28
C ILE A 49 9.36 -3.87 -12.55
N ALA A 50 8.04 -3.78 -12.39
CA ALA A 50 7.11 -3.72 -13.52
C ALA A 50 7.35 -2.47 -14.37
N TRP A 51 7.59 -1.31 -13.74
CA TRP A 51 7.92 -0.08 -14.44
C TRP A 51 9.21 -0.21 -15.24
N TRP A 52 10.29 -0.72 -14.65
CA TRP A 52 11.55 -0.94 -15.37
C TRP A 52 11.39 -1.88 -16.58
N LEU A 53 10.56 -2.93 -16.45
CA LEU A 53 10.32 -3.87 -17.54
C LEU A 53 9.43 -3.30 -18.65
N LEU A 54 8.38 -2.59 -18.29
CA LEU A 54 7.30 -2.18 -19.19
C LEU A 54 7.44 -0.77 -19.75
N ALA A 55 8.20 0.10 -19.09
CA ALA A 55 8.35 1.49 -19.53
C ALA A 55 9.08 1.57 -20.88
N PRO A 56 8.70 2.51 -21.75
CA PRO A 56 9.54 2.98 -22.84
C PRO A 56 10.86 3.49 -22.27
N THR A 57 11.99 3.20 -22.93
CA THR A 57 13.38 3.34 -22.41
C THR A 57 13.77 2.33 -21.32
N GLY A 58 12.86 1.41 -20.96
CA GLY A 58 13.09 0.35 -20.00
C GLY A 58 13.83 -0.84 -20.59
N ARG A 59 13.70 -2.01 -19.97
CA ARG A 59 14.43 -3.22 -20.42
C ARG A 59 13.91 -3.80 -21.72
N ILE A 60 12.59 -3.75 -21.94
CA ILE A 60 11.92 -4.48 -23.02
C ILE A 60 11.52 -3.57 -24.18
N PHE A 61 11.19 -2.30 -23.91
CA PHE A 61 10.58 -1.39 -24.90
C PHE A 61 11.27 -0.02 -24.97
N GLY A 62 11.19 0.59 -26.16
CA GLY A 62 11.62 1.98 -26.43
C GLY A 62 13.12 2.13 -26.64
N ASP A 63 13.52 3.32 -27.10
CA ASP A 63 14.92 3.72 -27.29
C ASP A 63 15.22 4.92 -26.37
N PRO A 64 16.20 4.83 -25.46
CA PRO A 64 16.56 5.95 -24.57
C PRO A 64 16.97 7.23 -25.31
N LEU A 65 17.33 7.14 -26.59
CA LEU A 65 17.72 8.28 -27.42
C LEU A 65 16.54 9.04 -28.02
N VAL A 66 15.33 8.48 -27.96
CA VAL A 66 14.10 9.09 -28.49
C VAL A 66 13.42 9.86 -27.37
N SER A 67 13.36 11.19 -27.49
CA SER A 67 12.88 12.06 -26.41
C SER A 67 11.37 11.95 -26.16
N GLU A 68 10.59 11.54 -27.16
CA GLU A 68 9.16 11.27 -27.00
C GLU A 68 8.90 10.11 -26.02
N ASP A 69 9.80 9.14 -25.93
CA ASP A 69 9.68 7.99 -25.02
C ASP A 69 9.87 8.37 -23.55
N TRP A 70 10.50 9.51 -23.26
CA TRP A 70 10.77 9.95 -21.88
C TRP A 70 9.49 10.34 -21.14
N VAL A 71 8.56 10.99 -21.84
CA VAL A 71 7.24 11.32 -21.26
C VAL A 71 6.43 10.05 -21.05
N LEU A 72 6.50 9.11 -21.99
CA LEU A 72 5.80 7.84 -21.87
C LEU A 72 6.36 7.00 -20.72
N ARG A 73 7.68 7.00 -20.48
CA ARG A 73 8.32 6.39 -19.31
C ARG A 73 7.68 6.89 -18.02
N ASP A 74 7.59 8.20 -17.84
CA ASP A 74 7.02 8.80 -16.63
C ASP A 74 5.52 8.49 -16.50
N LEU A 75 4.78 8.50 -17.63
CA LEU A 75 3.37 8.13 -17.66
C LEU A 75 3.13 6.66 -17.33
N THR A 76 4.03 5.75 -17.70
CA THR A 76 3.91 4.33 -17.32
C THR A 76 4.04 4.15 -15.81
N LEU A 77 4.99 4.83 -15.15
CA LEU A 77 5.07 4.80 -13.68
C LEU A 77 3.81 5.38 -13.07
N ALA A 78 3.39 6.55 -13.53
CA ALA A 78 2.16 7.22 -13.08
C ALA A 78 0.92 6.32 -13.20
N GLY A 79 0.78 5.59 -14.31
CA GLY A 79 -0.31 4.65 -14.54
C GLY A 79 -0.27 3.45 -13.59
N LEU A 80 0.91 2.89 -13.35
CA LEU A 80 1.09 1.79 -12.38
C LEU A 80 0.81 2.25 -10.95
N GLU A 81 1.30 3.42 -10.56
CA GLU A 81 1.04 4.05 -9.26
C GLU A 81 -0.46 4.33 -9.06
N LEU A 82 -1.15 4.80 -10.10
CA LEU A 82 -2.59 4.99 -10.07
C LEU A 82 -3.32 3.68 -9.81
N ALA A 83 -2.97 2.62 -10.53
CA ALA A 83 -3.58 1.30 -10.34
C ALA A 83 -3.33 0.74 -8.93
N ALA A 84 -2.11 0.91 -8.41
CA ALA A 84 -1.76 0.51 -7.06
C ALA A 84 -2.55 1.31 -6.01
N GLY A 85 -2.65 2.64 -6.17
CA GLY A 85 -3.42 3.51 -5.30
C GLY A 85 -4.91 3.21 -5.31
N ILE A 86 -5.49 2.92 -6.47
CA ILE A 86 -6.88 2.46 -6.58
C ILE A 86 -7.08 1.17 -5.80
N THR A 87 -6.20 0.19 -6.02
CA THR A 87 -6.27 -1.12 -5.37
C THR A 87 -6.20 -1.00 -3.85
N VAL A 88 -5.19 -0.29 -3.33
CA VAL A 88 -5.02 -0.06 -1.89
C VAL A 88 -6.21 0.71 -1.32
N GLY A 89 -6.62 1.80 -1.97
CA GLY A 89 -7.75 2.62 -1.55
C GLY A 89 -9.05 1.82 -1.44
N VAL A 90 -9.38 1.01 -2.45
CA VAL A 90 -10.56 0.13 -2.45
C VAL A 90 -10.47 -0.92 -1.35
N LEU A 91 -9.32 -1.58 -1.18
CA LEU A 91 -9.15 -2.61 -0.17
C LEU A 91 -9.27 -2.05 1.26
N VAL A 92 -8.85 -0.81 1.50
CA VAL A 92 -9.07 -0.11 2.78
C VAL A 92 -10.53 0.31 2.92
N ALA A 93 -11.13 0.87 1.85
CA ALA A 93 -12.53 1.31 1.80
C ALA A 93 -13.51 0.18 2.16
N LEU A 94 -13.29 -1.02 1.65
CA LEU A 94 -14.08 -2.23 1.98
C LEU A 94 -14.01 -2.62 3.46
N ARG A 95 -12.99 -2.13 4.18
CA ARG A 95 -12.71 -2.50 5.57
C ARG A 95 -12.90 -1.36 6.56
N LEU A 96 -13.60 -0.29 6.16
CA LEU A 96 -13.88 0.88 7.02
C LEU A 96 -14.77 0.55 8.22
N GLY A 97 -15.60 -0.50 8.13
CA GLY A 97 -16.48 -0.92 9.23
C GLY A 97 -15.82 -1.77 10.32
N LEU A 98 -14.55 -2.17 10.13
CA LEU A 98 -13.84 -3.05 11.06
C LEU A 98 -13.14 -2.25 12.18
N PRO A 99 -12.93 -2.85 13.37
CA PRO A 99 -12.14 -2.22 14.42
C PRO A 99 -10.73 -1.91 13.93
N GLY A 100 -10.16 -0.81 14.42
CA GLY A 100 -8.81 -0.38 14.08
C GLY A 100 -8.62 0.30 12.73
N VAL A 101 -9.70 0.89 12.20
CA VAL A 101 -9.69 1.56 10.88
C VAL A 101 -8.65 2.67 10.76
N ILE A 102 -8.44 3.49 11.80
CA ILE A 102 -7.49 4.62 11.75
C ILE A 102 -6.07 4.13 11.53
N GLY A 103 -5.63 3.13 12.32
CA GLY A 103 -4.31 2.53 12.17
C GLY A 103 -4.11 1.89 10.80
N ARG A 104 -5.16 1.28 10.24
CA ARG A 104 -5.12 0.72 8.88
C ARG A 104 -5.00 1.80 7.80
N ILE A 105 -5.76 2.89 7.90
CA ILE A 105 -5.67 4.02 6.97
C ILE A 105 -4.28 4.62 7.01
N LEU A 106 -3.74 4.90 8.22
CA LEU A 106 -2.40 5.45 8.37
C LEU A 106 -1.32 4.50 7.83
N ALA A 107 -1.43 3.19 8.10
CA ALA A 107 -0.50 2.20 7.57
C ALA A 107 -0.55 2.10 6.05
N ALA A 108 -1.74 2.13 5.45
CA ALA A 108 -1.92 2.05 4.01
C ALA A 108 -1.42 3.32 3.31
N ILE A 109 -1.74 4.50 3.83
CA ILE A 109 -1.27 5.78 3.25
C ILE A 109 0.25 5.92 3.45
N GLY A 110 0.75 5.69 4.65
CA GLY A 110 2.19 5.72 4.94
C GLY A 110 2.96 4.68 4.12
N GLY A 111 2.39 3.49 3.97
CA GLY A 111 2.91 2.43 3.11
C GLY A 111 2.88 2.80 1.64
N SER A 112 1.90 3.57 1.17
CA SER A 112 1.82 4.04 -0.22
C SER A 112 2.90 5.07 -0.52
N ILE A 113 3.20 5.97 0.42
CA ILE A 113 4.31 6.92 0.28
C ILE A 113 5.64 6.17 0.17
N LEU A 114 5.91 5.24 1.09
CA LEU A 114 7.12 4.43 1.05
C LEU A 114 7.16 3.52 -0.19
N GLY A 115 6.01 3.01 -0.62
CA GLY A 115 5.83 2.19 -1.81
C GLY A 115 6.20 2.94 -3.10
N SER A 116 5.73 4.17 -3.30
CA SER A 116 6.12 5.00 -4.45
C SER A 116 7.61 5.30 -4.46
N LEU A 117 8.20 5.64 -3.31
CA LEU A 117 9.65 5.87 -3.22
C LEU A 117 10.46 4.62 -3.56
N LEU A 118 10.01 3.45 -3.09
CA LEU A 118 10.64 2.17 -3.43
C LEU A 118 10.43 1.79 -4.90
N ALA A 119 9.26 2.06 -5.47
CA ALA A 119 9.03 1.82 -6.89
C ALA A 119 10.03 2.59 -7.75
N LEU A 120 10.24 3.88 -7.44
CA LEU A 120 11.25 4.70 -8.08
C LEU A 120 12.66 4.14 -7.90
N GLY A 121 13.06 3.91 -6.65
CA GLY A 121 14.41 3.47 -6.32
C GLY A 121 14.74 2.09 -6.91
N VAL A 122 13.79 1.17 -6.91
CA VAL A 122 13.94 -0.17 -7.51
C VAL A 122 14.00 -0.07 -9.03
N GLY A 123 13.13 0.72 -9.66
CA GLY A 123 13.14 0.88 -11.11
C GLY A 123 14.43 1.51 -11.63
N GLN A 124 14.86 2.61 -11.01
CA GLN A 124 16.13 3.28 -11.34
C GLN A 124 17.35 2.42 -11.00
N GLY A 125 17.31 1.71 -9.87
CA GLY A 125 18.38 0.81 -9.47
C GLY A 125 18.53 -0.39 -10.42
N LEU A 126 17.43 -0.97 -10.88
CA LEU A 126 17.48 -2.03 -11.90
C LEU A 126 17.96 -1.50 -13.25
N ALA A 127 17.54 -0.29 -13.63
CA ALA A 127 18.00 0.33 -14.86
C ALA A 127 19.50 0.66 -14.82
N SER A 128 20.03 1.14 -13.71
CA SER A 128 21.47 1.42 -13.59
C SER A 128 22.33 0.16 -13.57
N LEU A 129 21.82 -0.94 -13.01
CA LEU A 129 22.56 -2.20 -12.93
C LEU A 129 22.46 -3.06 -14.19
N LEU A 130 21.30 -3.05 -14.86
CA LEU A 130 20.94 -4.02 -15.91
C LEU A 130 20.36 -3.38 -17.18
N GLY A 131 20.19 -2.05 -17.19
CA GLY A 131 19.54 -1.31 -18.27
C GLY A 131 20.51 -0.72 -19.30
N PRO A 132 19.98 -0.27 -20.45
CA PRO A 132 20.72 0.56 -21.40
C PRO A 132 21.13 1.87 -20.73
N HIS A 133 22.39 2.27 -20.91
CA HIS A 133 22.88 3.55 -20.41
C HIS A 133 22.59 4.63 -21.45
N GLY A 134 22.19 5.82 -20.98
CA GLY A 134 22.05 7.00 -21.81
C GLY A 134 23.39 7.49 -22.33
N ARG A 135 23.36 8.64 -23.00
CA ARG A 135 24.58 9.31 -23.46
C ARG A 135 24.80 10.60 -22.68
N ASP A 136 26.06 10.85 -22.34
CA ASP A 136 26.48 12.05 -21.60
C ASP A 136 26.17 13.36 -22.36
N ASP A 137 26.05 13.31 -23.69
CA ASP A 137 25.69 14.45 -24.55
C ASP A 137 24.17 14.70 -24.67
N LEU A 138 23.32 13.80 -24.15
CA LEU A 138 21.85 13.95 -24.14
C LEU A 138 21.29 13.87 -22.70
N PRO A 139 21.13 15.01 -22.02
CA PRO A 139 20.50 15.06 -20.69
C PRO A 139 19.07 14.50 -20.73
N GLY A 140 18.79 13.49 -19.89
CA GLY A 140 17.48 12.83 -19.81
C GLY A 140 17.37 11.49 -20.53
N SER A 141 18.40 11.11 -21.30
CA SER A 141 18.48 9.80 -21.97
C SER A 141 18.66 8.64 -20.98
N ASP A 142 19.18 8.91 -19.79
CA ASP A 142 19.18 7.93 -18.70
C ASP A 142 17.77 7.63 -18.20
N PHE A 143 17.60 6.42 -17.66
CA PHE A 143 16.35 5.96 -17.07
C PHE A 143 16.09 6.65 -15.72
N LEU A 144 15.67 7.91 -15.76
CA LEU A 144 15.39 8.75 -14.60
C LEU A 144 13.98 9.33 -14.67
N LEU A 145 13.37 9.55 -13.52
CA LEU A 145 12.04 10.16 -13.51
C LEU A 145 12.19 11.66 -13.79
N ALA A 146 11.55 12.16 -14.84
CA ALA A 146 11.60 13.59 -15.16
C ALA A 146 10.63 14.39 -14.27
N SER A 147 9.48 13.81 -13.93
CA SER A 147 8.46 14.40 -13.07
C SER A 147 8.25 13.64 -11.76
N TYR A 148 8.79 14.18 -10.67
CA TYR A 148 8.55 13.67 -9.31
C TYR A 148 7.08 13.76 -8.86
N GLY A 149 6.24 14.51 -9.60
CA GLY A 149 4.80 14.54 -9.36
C GLY A 149 4.13 13.18 -9.52
N ALA A 150 4.73 12.27 -10.32
CA ALA A 150 4.21 10.91 -10.47
C ALA A 150 4.16 10.15 -9.14
N LEU A 151 5.11 10.38 -8.23
CA LEU A 151 5.20 9.70 -6.92
C LEU A 151 4.04 10.05 -5.97
N ALA A 152 3.36 11.17 -6.23
CA ALA A 152 2.22 11.58 -5.43
C ALA A 152 0.93 10.86 -5.87
N ILE A 153 0.91 10.20 -7.04
CA ILE A 153 -0.30 9.64 -7.62
C ILE A 153 -0.83 8.49 -6.78
N TRP A 154 0.03 7.56 -6.36
CA TRP A 154 -0.39 6.44 -5.53
C TRP A 154 -0.99 6.92 -4.19
N PRO A 155 -0.30 7.68 -3.32
CA PRO A 155 -0.88 8.11 -2.05
C PRO A 155 -2.09 9.02 -2.24
N ALA A 156 -2.13 9.86 -3.28
CA ALA A 156 -3.30 10.69 -3.58
C ALA A 156 -4.53 9.86 -3.95
N ALA A 157 -4.38 8.91 -4.89
CA ALA A 157 -5.48 8.04 -5.32
C ALA A 157 -6.05 7.22 -4.16
N ALA A 158 -5.18 6.61 -3.34
CA ALA A 158 -5.59 5.87 -2.16
C ALA A 158 -6.36 6.75 -1.16
N SER A 159 -5.84 7.95 -0.88
CA SER A 159 -6.46 8.91 0.05
C SER A 159 -7.83 9.39 -0.45
N ILE A 160 -7.95 9.72 -1.73
CA ILE A 160 -9.21 10.16 -2.35
C ILE A 160 -10.29 9.08 -2.21
N ILE A 161 -9.97 7.82 -2.53
CA ILE A 161 -10.95 6.73 -2.47
C ILE A 161 -11.42 6.49 -1.04
N VAL A 162 -10.49 6.45 -0.09
CA VAL A 162 -10.81 6.28 1.33
C VAL A 162 -11.68 7.44 1.82
N PHE A 163 -11.32 8.67 1.48
CA PHE A 163 -12.05 9.88 1.87
C PHE A 163 -13.48 9.89 1.30
N VAL A 164 -13.63 9.68 0.00
CA VAL A 164 -14.94 9.66 -0.67
C VAL A 164 -15.82 8.55 -0.11
N THR A 165 -15.27 7.36 0.12
CA THR A 165 -16.03 6.24 0.70
C THR A 165 -16.48 6.55 2.12
N ALA A 166 -15.59 7.12 2.95
CA ALA A 166 -15.93 7.54 4.30
C ALA A 166 -17.03 8.61 4.31
N LEU A 167 -16.97 9.58 3.39
CA LEU A 167 -17.98 10.63 3.23
C LEU A 167 -19.35 10.08 2.83
N ILE A 168 -19.40 9.16 1.87
CA ILE A 168 -20.65 8.47 1.47
C ILE A 168 -21.20 7.67 2.65
N GLY A 169 -20.34 6.96 3.38
CA GLY A 169 -20.72 6.20 4.57
C GLY A 169 -21.29 7.08 5.68
N LEU A 170 -20.79 8.30 5.85
CA LEU A 170 -21.32 9.29 6.79
C LEU A 170 -22.68 9.82 6.34
N ALA A 171 -22.82 10.18 5.06
CA ALA A 171 -24.07 10.69 4.50
C ALA A 171 -25.21 9.67 4.64
N ARG A 172 -24.95 8.38 4.40
CA ARG A 172 -25.95 7.31 4.50
C ARG A 172 -26.43 7.01 5.92
N ARG A 173 -25.65 7.34 6.96
CA ARG A 173 -26.06 7.14 8.36
C ARG A 173 -26.92 8.27 8.92
N LYS A 174 -26.93 9.41 8.25
CA LYS A 174 -27.66 10.62 8.66
C LYS A 174 -29.10 10.64 8.13
N ASN A 175 -29.38 9.86 7.09
CA ASN A 175 -30.73 9.56 6.59
C ASN A 175 -31.26 8.28 7.23
#